data_AF-A0A924MVW7-F1
#
_entry.id   AF-A0A924MVW7-F1
#
_cell.length_a   1.000
_cell.length_b   1.000
_cell.length_c   1.000
_cell.angle_alpha   90.00
_cell.angle_beta   90.00
_cell.angle_gamma   90.00
#
_symmetry.space_group_name_H-M   'P 1'
#
loop_
_entity.id
_entity.type
_entity.pdbx_description
1 polymer ?
#
loop_
_entity_poly.entity_id
_entity_poly.type
_entity_poly.pdbx_seq_one_letter_code
_entity_poly.pdbx_strand_id
1 'polypeptide(L)'
;EGGHRLTLYVSNDATPAAAVGPADLRSPDASRPDTAFSFAKEGPLNVFCWRDGPLRYALTAAVDRAALTQVSAEVYKQLEQARP
;
A
#
# COMPACT_ATOMS: atom_id res chain seq x y z
N GLU A 1 -23.57 19.74 -0.74
CA GLU A 1 -22.71 18.71 -1.35
C GLU A 1 -22.22 17.76 -0.27
N GLY A 2 -22.44 16.46 -0.42
CA GLY A 2 -21.98 15.44 0.53
C GLY A 2 -20.70 14.80 0.00
N GLY A 3 -19.55 15.34 0.38
CA GLY A 3 -18.26 14.74 0.05
C GLY A 3 -18.02 13.47 0.87
N HIS A 4 -17.36 12.48 0.27
CA HIS A 4 -16.90 11.29 1.00
C HIS A 4 -15.50 11.54 1.57
N ARG A 5 -15.30 11.19 2.84
CA ARG A 5 -13.99 11.28 3.48
C ARG A 5 -13.13 10.07 3.09
N LEU A 6 -11.93 10.36 2.60
CA LEU A 6 -10.87 9.40 2.35
C LEU A 6 -9.81 9.53 3.46
N THR A 7 -9.25 8.42 3.93
CA THR A 7 -8.12 8.43 4.85
C THR A 7 -7.01 7.54 4.30
N LEU A 8 -5.82 8.11 4.12
CA LEU A 8 -4.62 7.41 3.70
C LEU A 8 -3.72 7.21 4.92
N TYR A 9 -3.41 5.96 5.22
CA TYR A 9 -2.40 5.57 6.19
C TYR A 9 -1.12 5.19 5.44
N VAL A 10 0.01 5.70 5.91
CA VAL A 10 1.34 5.37 5.39
C VAL A 10 2.19 4.89 6.55
N SER A 11 2.87 3.76 6.36
CA SER A 11 3.79 3.19 7.34
C SER A 11 5.07 2.73 6.64
N ASN A 12 6.21 2.92 7.29
CA ASN A 12 7.50 2.49 6.78
C ASN A 12 7.98 1.27 7.58
N ASP A 13 8.00 0.11 6.93
CA ASP A 13 8.51 -1.17 7.45
C ASP A 13 9.95 -1.41 6.97
N ALA A 14 10.73 -0.35 6.76
CA ALA A 14 12.14 -0.48 6.40
C ALA A 14 12.89 -1.23 7.51
N THR A 15 13.05 -2.54 7.37
CA THR A 15 14.00 -3.30 8.17
C THR A 15 15.38 -2.74 7.82
N PRO A 16 16.11 -2.10 8.75
CA PRO A 16 17.43 -1.57 8.43
C PRO A 16 18.30 -2.75 8.01
N ALA A 17 18.90 -2.66 6.82
CA ALA A 17 19.81 -3.67 6.27
C ALA A 17 21.01 -3.98 7.19
N ALA A 18 21.23 -3.19 8.25
CA ALA A 18 22.21 -3.44 9.29
C ALA A 18 21.84 -4.56 10.28
N ALA A 19 20.58 -5.02 10.32
CA ALA A 19 20.13 -6.09 11.23
C ALA A 19 20.22 -7.51 10.64
N VAL A 20 20.43 -7.63 9.32
CA VAL A 20 20.73 -8.92 8.69
C VAL A 20 22.23 -9.19 8.81
N GLY A 21 22.59 -10.02 9.79
CA GLY A 21 23.93 -10.59 9.88
C GLY A 21 24.29 -11.36 8.60
N PRO A 22 25.57 -11.66 8.35
CA PRO A 22 26.08 -12.19 7.06
C PRO A 22 25.66 -13.64 6.73
N ALA A 23 24.53 -14.13 7.24
CA ALA A 23 24.08 -15.51 7.10
C ALA A 23 22.67 -15.61 6.47
N ASP A 24 22.54 -15.19 5.21
CA ASP A 24 21.64 -15.86 4.25
C ASP A 24 22.02 -15.47 2.79
N LEU A 25 23.17 -15.96 2.33
CA LEU A 25 23.53 -15.92 0.91
C LEU A 25 22.97 -17.14 0.17
N ARG A 26 21.64 -17.37 0.18
CA ARG A 26 20.98 -18.11 -0.91
C ARG A 26 19.44 -18.02 -0.89
N SER A 27 18.90 -16.88 -1.30
CA SER A 27 17.48 -16.77 -1.62
C SER A 27 17.32 -16.12 -3.01
N PRO A 28 17.04 -16.87 -4.10
CA PRO A 28 16.86 -16.31 -5.44
C PRO A 28 15.49 -15.63 -5.67
N ASP A 29 14.84 -15.09 -4.64
CA ASP A 29 13.54 -14.40 -4.75
C ASP A 29 13.64 -12.91 -4.40
N ALA A 30 14.75 -12.25 -4.77
CA ALA A 30 14.92 -10.80 -4.62
C ALA A 30 14.40 -10.02 -5.84
N SER A 31 13.40 -10.54 -6.55
CA SER A 31 12.88 -9.94 -7.80
C SER A 31 11.42 -10.27 -8.05
N ARG A 32 10.58 -10.31 -7.01
CA ARG A 32 9.15 -10.10 -7.22
C ARG A 32 8.86 -8.60 -7.14
N PRO A 33 8.05 -8.04 -8.07
CA PRO A 33 7.55 -6.68 -7.88
C PRO A 33 6.75 -6.71 -6.57
N ASP A 34 7.29 -6.11 -5.50
CA ASP A 34 6.79 -6.30 -4.12
C ASP A 34 5.46 -5.56 -3.85
N THR A 35 4.73 -5.23 -4.91
CA THR A 35 3.42 -4.58 -4.82
C THR A 35 2.33 -5.61 -4.63
N ALA A 36 2.10 -5.96 -3.36
CA ALA A 36 0.98 -6.81 -2.96
C ALA A 36 -0.27 -5.96 -2.71
N PHE A 37 -1.26 -6.06 -3.60
CA PHE A 37 -2.56 -5.42 -3.43
C PHE A 37 -3.49 -6.30 -2.59
N SER A 38 -4.17 -5.70 -1.61
CA SER A 38 -5.15 -6.38 -0.79
C SER A 38 -6.37 -5.49 -0.58
N PHE A 39 -7.54 -6.12 -0.55
CA PHE A 39 -8.80 -5.44 -0.27
C PHE A 39 -9.44 -6.08 0.95
N ALA A 40 -9.84 -5.25 1.89
CA ALA A 40 -10.56 -5.66 3.09
C ALA A 40 -11.79 -4.77 3.29
N LYS A 41 -12.72 -5.26 4.11
CA LYS A 41 -13.90 -4.51 4.53
C LYS A 41 -14.00 -4.55 6.03
N GLU A 42 -14.07 -3.38 6.65
CA GLU A 42 -14.20 -3.21 8.09
C GLU A 42 -15.49 -2.45 8.39
N GLY A 43 -16.55 -3.20 8.68
CA GLY A 43 -17.90 -2.65 8.88
C GLY A 43 -18.38 -1.86 7.65
N PRO A 44 -18.67 -0.55 7.78
CA PRO A 44 -19.10 0.29 6.66
C PRO A 44 -17.93 0.83 5.82
N LEU A 45 -16.67 0.62 6.25
CA LEU A 45 -15.49 1.10 5.57
C LEU A 45 -14.93 0.01 4.65
N ASN A 46 -14.57 0.41 3.44
CA ASN A 46 -13.73 -0.40 2.58
C ASN A 46 -12.28 0.04 2.75
N VAL A 47 -11.36 -0.92 2.66
CA VAL A 47 -9.94 -0.74 2.90
C VAL A 47 -9.17 -1.33 1.72
N PHE A 48 -8.32 -0.52 1.10
CA PHE A 48 -7.44 -0.93 0.01
C PHE A 48 -5.99 -0.75 0.44
N CYS A 49 -5.24 -1.85 0.55
CA CYS A 49 -3.86 -1.85 1.00
C CYS A 49 -2.92 -2.22 -0.14
N TRP A 50 -1.77 -1.55 -0.22
CA TRP A 50 -0.66 -1.99 -1.06
C TRP A 50 0.67 -1.76 -0.36
N ARG A 51 1.68 -2.49 -0.80
CA ARG A 51 3.07 -2.24 -0.44
C ARG A 51 3.83 -1.72 -1.64
N ASP A 52 4.83 -0.92 -1.40
CA ASP A 52 5.77 -0.47 -2.41
C ASP A 52 7.13 -0.30 -1.71
N GLY A 53 7.97 -1.32 -1.85
CA GLY A 53 9.23 -1.44 -1.13
C GLY A 53 9.00 -1.39 0.40
N PRO A 54 9.66 -0.47 1.13
CA PRO A 54 9.52 -0.39 2.58
C PRO A 54 8.22 0.31 3.00
N LEU A 55 7.48 0.93 2.09
CA LEU A 55 6.26 1.67 2.42
C LEU A 55 5.03 0.77 2.28
N ARG A 56 4.20 0.74 3.31
CA ARG A 56 2.86 0.17 3.29
C ARG A 56 1.84 1.30 3.30
N TYR A 57 0.90 1.22 2.38
CA TYR A 57 -0.19 2.15 2.24
C TYR A 57 -1.51 1.44 2.53
N ALA A 58 -2.44 2.12 3.21
CA ALA A 58 -3.81 1.69 3.36
C ALA A 58 -4.76 2.87 3.13
N LEU A 59 -5.66 2.72 2.17
CA LEU A 59 -6.68 3.70 1.85
C LEU A 59 -8.02 3.21 2.40
N THR A 60 -8.70 4.04 3.20
CA THR A 60 -10.00 3.70 3.77
C THR A 60 -11.04 4.77 3.46
N ALA A 61 -12.27 4.34 3.15
CA ALA A 61 -13.40 5.23 2.99
C ALA A 61 -14.75 4.49 3.13
N ALA A 62 -15.78 5.24 3.51
CA ALA A 62 -17.18 4.80 3.54
C ALA A 62 -17.85 4.96 2.16
N VAL A 63 -17.25 4.36 1.13
CA VAL A 63 -17.75 4.33 -0.25
C VAL A 63 -17.82 2.89 -0.71
N ASP A 64 -18.54 2.60 -1.79
CA ASP A 64 -18.57 1.26 -2.37
C ASP A 64 -17.19 0.83 -2.90
N ARG A 65 -17.04 -0.48 -3.14
CA ARG A 65 -15.77 -1.07 -3.59
C ARG A 65 -15.32 -0.51 -4.94
N ALA A 66 -16.24 -0.22 -5.87
CA ALA A 66 -15.88 0.26 -7.20
C ALA A 66 -15.30 1.67 -7.11
N ALA A 67 -15.98 2.55 -6.37
CA ALA A 67 -15.48 3.89 -6.06
C ALA A 67 -14.12 3.85 -5.34
N LEU A 68 -13.96 3.02 -4.31
CA LEU A 68 -12.67 2.91 -3.59
C LEU A 68 -11.57 2.42 -4.52
N THR A 69 -11.85 1.44 -5.39
CA THR A 69 -10.87 0.91 -6.35
C THR A 69 -10.42 1.98 -7.33
N GLN A 70 -11.35 2.77 -7.88
CA GLN A 70 -11.02 3.86 -8.79
C GLN A 70 -10.16 4.93 -8.12
N VAL A 71 -10.56 5.40 -6.94
CA VAL A 71 -9.77 6.40 -6.20
C VAL A 71 -8.40 5.85 -5.81
N SER A 72 -8.32 4.59 -5.38
CA SER A 72 -7.04 3.94 -5.04
C SER A 72 -6.10 3.87 -6.23
N ALA A 73 -6.61 3.58 -7.43
CA ALA A 73 -5.80 3.57 -8.65
C ALA A 73 -5.25 4.96 -9.00
N GLU A 74 -6.05 6.02 -8.82
CA GLU A 74 -5.60 7.40 -9.06
C GLU A 74 -4.56 7.85 -8.01
N VAL A 75 -4.76 7.52 -6.73
CA VAL A 75 -3.77 7.80 -5.68
C VAL A 75 -2.46 7.05 -5.96
N TYR A 76 -2.53 5.77 -6.36
CA TYR A 76 -1.36 4.99 -6.73
C TYR A 76 -0.56 5.65 -7.87
N LYS A 77 -1.22 6.05 -8.96
CA LYS A 77 -0.56 6.75 -10.09
C LYS A 77 0.12 8.04 -9.65
N GLN A 78 -0.52 8.83 -8.81
CA GLN A 78 0.04 10.09 -8.32
C GLN A 78 1.26 9.87 -7.44
N LEU A 79 1.25 8.83 -6.60
CA LEU A 79 2.40 8.48 -5.76
C LEU A 79 3.59 7.97 -6.58
N GLU A 80 3.33 7.19 -7.64
CA GLU A 80 4.39 6.79 -8.57
C GLU A 80 5.02 7.99 -9.27
N GLN A 81 4.23 9.00 -9.65
CA GLN A 81 4.74 10.23 -10.26
C GLN A 81 5.50 11.13 -9.28
N ALA A 82 5.15 11.11 -7.99
CA ALA A 82 5.81 11.89 -6.96
C ALA A 82 7.13 11.27 -6.48
N ARG A 83 7.46 10.07 -6.94
CA ARG A 83 8.74 9.41 -6.63
C ARG A 83 9.89 10.22 -7.27
N PRO A 84 10.94 10.60 -6.50
CA PRO A 84 12.10 11.32 -7.02
C PRO A 84 13.00 10.45 -7.92
#